data_AF-A0A7L6BID8-F1
#
_entry.id   AF-A0A7L6BID8-F1
#
_cell.length_a   1.000
_cell.length_b   1.000
_cell.length_c   1.000
_cell.angle_alpha   90.00
_cell.angle_beta   90.00
_cell.angle_gamma   90.00
#
_symmetry.space_group_name_H-M   'P 1'
#
loop_
_entity.id
_entity.type
_entity.pdbx_description
1 polymer ?
#
loop_
_entity_poly.entity_id
_entity_poly.type
_entity_poly.pdbx_seq_one_letter_code
_entity_poly.pdbx_strand_id
1 'polypeptide(L)'
;MTNEEFIAVAKAKVFENYRDRIINNFAAFPDSPKVFVAWYTKILQNHKALLGVSDPYDQHYYEITYNGDKGELYLDVYNKEENVCIKVNENE
;
A
#
# COMPACT_ATOMS: atom_id res chain seq x y z
N MET A 1 -15.15 -2.56 -12.64
CA MET A 1 -14.38 -1.60 -11.84
C MET A 1 -13.49 -0.81 -12.78
N THR A 2 -13.55 0.52 -12.74
CA THR A 2 -12.62 1.39 -13.45
C THR A 2 -11.28 1.46 -12.72
N ASN A 3 -10.28 2.08 -13.34
CA ASN A 3 -8.97 2.23 -12.74
C ASN A 3 -9.05 3.15 -11.52
N GLU A 4 -9.78 4.25 -11.66
CA GLU A 4 -9.98 5.26 -10.62
C GLU A 4 -10.75 4.69 -9.43
N GLU A 5 -11.80 3.89 -9.69
CA GLU A 5 -12.55 3.17 -8.67
C GLU A 5 -11.64 2.20 -7.90
N PHE A 6 -10.86 1.40 -8.61
CA PHE A 6 -9.94 0.45 -7.97
C PHE A 6 -8.91 1.17 -7.09
N ILE A 7 -8.27 2.23 -7.58
CA ILE A 7 -7.26 2.96 -6.81
C ILE A 7 -7.88 3.63 -5.58
N ALA A 8 -9.10 4.18 -5.69
CA ALA A 8 -9.81 4.75 -4.56
C ALA A 8 -10.10 3.69 -3.49
N VAL A 9 -10.62 2.52 -3.90
CA VAL A 9 -10.89 1.39 -3.00
C VAL A 9 -9.61 0.87 -2.37
N ALA A 10 -8.53 0.69 -3.14
CA ALA A 10 -7.25 0.22 -2.65
C ALA A 10 -6.68 1.15 -1.58
N LYS A 11 -6.67 2.46 -1.83
CA LYS A 11 -6.22 3.46 -0.84
C LYS A 11 -7.06 3.44 0.43
N ALA A 12 -8.39 3.34 0.30
CA ALA A 12 -9.28 3.26 1.45
C ALA A 12 -9.01 2.01 2.30
N LYS A 13 -8.84 0.84 1.67
CA LYS A 13 -8.57 -0.42 2.38
C LYS A 13 -7.22 -0.46 3.07
N VAL A 14 -6.19 0.13 2.47
CA VAL A 14 -4.90 0.30 3.14
C VAL A 14 -5.01 1.26 4.32
N PHE A 15 -5.71 2.38 4.17
CA PHE A 15 -5.90 3.33 5.26
C PHE A 15 -6.68 2.72 6.44
N GLU A 16 -7.73 1.94 6.16
CA GLU A 16 -8.47 1.19 7.17
C GLU A 16 -7.55 0.22 7.93
N ASN A 17 -6.76 -0.59 7.21
CA ASN A 17 -5.83 -1.54 7.82
C ASN A 17 -4.75 -0.85 8.67
N TYR A 18 -4.15 0.22 8.14
CA TYR A 18 -3.16 1.04 8.85
C TYR A 18 -3.74 1.64 10.13
N ARG A 19 -4.92 2.27 10.05
CA ARG A 19 -5.60 2.83 11.22
C ARG A 19 -5.80 1.79 12.30
N ASP A 20 -6.30 0.61 11.93
CA ASP A 20 -6.59 -0.44 12.91
C ASP A 20 -5.30 -0.93 13.59
N ARG A 21 -4.17 -0.97 12.86
CA ARG A 21 -2.85 -1.29 13.43
C ARG A 21 -2.33 -0.19 14.36
N ILE A 22 -2.51 1.09 14.01
CA ILE A 22 -2.08 2.22 14.84
C ILE A 22 -2.91 2.32 16.10
N ILE A 23 -4.24 2.28 16.02
CA ILE A 23 -5.12 2.36 17.21
C ILE A 23 -4.79 1.26 18.22
N ASN A 24 -4.47 0.06 17.73
CA ASN A 24 -4.11 -1.06 18.60
C ASN A 24 -2.71 -0.92 19.24
N ASN A 25 -1.80 -0.14 18.65
CA ASN A 25 -0.41 -0.03 19.09
C ASN A 25 -0.04 1.31 19.75
N PHE A 26 -0.67 2.43 19.40
CA PHE A 26 -0.31 3.78 19.91
C PHE A 26 -1.51 4.75 19.87
N ALA A 27 -1.62 5.59 20.90
CA ALA A 27 -2.70 6.57 21.07
C ALA A 27 -2.57 7.87 20.24
N ALA A 28 -1.48 8.02 19.48
CA ALA A 28 -1.21 9.24 18.72
C ALA A 28 -1.26 8.95 17.21
N PHE A 29 -2.32 9.41 16.55
CA PHE A 29 -2.34 9.51 15.10
C PHE A 29 -1.29 10.54 14.67
N PRO A 30 -0.35 10.21 13.76
CA PRO A 30 0.46 11.23 13.13
C PRO A 30 -0.44 12.19 12.32
N ASP A 31 0.06 13.39 12.03
CA ASP A 31 -0.67 14.38 11.25
C ASP A 31 -1.06 13.81 9.87
N SER A 32 -2.32 13.39 9.75
CA SER A 32 -3.03 12.99 8.53
C SER A 32 -2.18 12.17 7.52
N PRO A 33 -1.83 10.91 7.86
CA PRO A 33 -1.04 10.05 6.97
C PRO A 33 -1.79 9.79 5.66
N LYS A 34 -1.06 9.84 4.54
CA LYS A 34 -1.60 9.67 3.19
C LYS A 34 -1.20 8.31 2.64
N VAL A 35 -2.15 7.61 2.01
CA VAL A 35 -1.86 6.42 1.23
C VAL A 35 -1.48 6.81 -0.19
N PHE A 36 -0.30 6.36 -0.62
CA PHE A 36 0.20 6.57 -1.98
C PHE A 36 0.35 5.24 -2.72
N VAL A 37 0.30 5.31 -4.05
CA VAL A 37 0.46 4.14 -4.94
C VAL A 37 1.90 4.15 -5.43
N ALA A 38 2.65 3.11 -5.09
CA ALA A 38 4.02 2.91 -5.57
C ALA A 38 4.02 2.26 -6.95
N TRP A 39 3.07 1.34 -7.19
CA TRP A 39 2.93 0.65 -8.48
C TRP A 39 1.49 0.21 -8.71
N TYR A 40 1.08 0.14 -9.98
CA TYR A 40 -0.25 -0.29 -10.39
C TYR A 40 -0.20 -1.02 -11.74
N THR A 41 -1.00 -2.06 -11.86
CA THR A 41 -1.31 -2.70 -13.14
C THR A 41 -2.78 -3.09 -13.25
N LYS A 42 -3.22 -3.23 -14.50
CA LYS A 42 -4.49 -3.83 -14.86
C LYS A 42 -4.27 -4.83 -15.99
N ILE A 43 -4.84 -6.02 -15.83
CA ILE A 43 -4.86 -7.06 -16.86
C ILE A 43 -6.31 -7.55 -16.97
N LEU A 44 -6.97 -7.22 -18.07
CA LEU A 44 -8.40 -7.49 -18.29
C LEU A 44 -9.27 -6.91 -17.16
N GLN A 45 -10.04 -7.75 -16.45
CA GLN A 45 -10.90 -7.35 -15.33
C GLN A 45 -10.13 -7.25 -14.00
N ASN A 46 -8.87 -7.70 -13.95
CA ASN A 46 -8.08 -7.80 -12.74
C ASN A 46 -7.20 -6.57 -12.53
N HIS A 47 -7.08 -6.15 -11.28
CA HIS A 47 -6.25 -5.02 -10.88
C HIS A 47 -5.31 -5.43 -9.75
N LYS A 48 -4.12 -4.83 -9.72
CA LYS A 48 -3.18 -4.96 -8.61
C LYS A 48 -2.48 -3.63 -8.36
N ALA A 49 -2.35 -3.23 -7.10
CA ALA A 49 -1.58 -2.07 -6.69
C ALA A 49 -0.68 -2.38 -5.49
N LEU A 50 0.53 -1.85 -5.53
CA LEU A 50 1.42 -1.75 -4.38
C LEU A 50 1.30 -0.34 -3.80
N LEU A 51 1.08 -0.25 -2.51
CA LEU A 51 0.82 0.99 -1.78
C LEU A 51 1.70 1.10 -0.54
N GLY A 52 1.89 2.33 -0.10
CA GLY A 52 2.52 2.66 1.17
C GLY A 52 1.76 3.78 1.88
N VAL A 53 2.05 3.95 3.17
CA VAL A 53 1.53 5.06 3.98
C VAL A 53 2.67 6.05 4.18
N SER A 54 2.37 7.35 4.15
CA SER A 54 3.37 8.41 4.37
C SER A 54 3.82 8.54 5.83
N ASP A 55 3.41 7.63 6.70
CA ASP A 55 3.81 7.60 8.11
C ASP A 55 5.24 7.04 8.20
N PRO A 56 6.23 7.80 8.71
CA PRO A 56 7.60 7.31 8.86
C PRO A 56 7.72 6.13 9.84
N TYR A 57 6.76 5.97 10.75
CA TYR A 57 6.73 4.85 11.69
C TYR A 57 6.11 3.58 11.09
N ASP A 58 5.38 3.71 9.97
CA ASP A 58 4.85 2.55 9.25
C ASP A 58 5.93 1.96 8.34
N GLN A 59 6.42 0.77 8.68
CA GLN A 59 7.42 0.05 7.89
C GLN A 59 6.80 -0.99 6.95
N HIS A 60 5.50 -0.91 6.67
CA HIS A 60 4.81 -1.87 5.82
C HIS A 60 4.70 -1.42 4.35
N TYR A 61 4.70 -2.41 3.45
CA TYR A 61 4.14 -2.28 2.11
C TYR A 61 2.83 -3.05 2.03
N TYR A 62 1.88 -2.52 1.28
CA TYR A 62 0.56 -3.12 1.11
C TYR A 62 0.35 -3.48 -0.35
N GLU A 63 -0.20 -4.66 -0.61
CA GLU A 63 -0.71 -5.03 -1.92
C GLU A 63 -2.22 -5.17 -1.86
N ILE A 64 -2.90 -4.53 -2.80
CA ILE A 64 -4.31 -4.78 -3.05
C ILE A 64 -4.44 -5.47 -4.40
N THR A 65 -5.09 -6.64 -4.43
CA THR A 65 -5.40 -7.37 -5.65
C THR A 65 -6.91 -7.51 -5.79
N TYR A 66 -7.47 -7.08 -6.92
CA TYR A 66 -8.87 -7.28 -7.28
C TYR A 66 -8.99 -8.36 -8.36
N ASN A 67 -9.69 -9.44 -8.02
CA ASN A 67 -10.10 -10.47 -8.97
C ASN A 67 -11.43 -10.07 -9.59
N GLY A 68 -11.40 -9.61 -10.84
CA GLY A 68 -12.59 -9.12 -11.53
C GLY A 68 -13.53 -10.21 -12.03
N ASP A 69 -13.05 -11.45 -12.19
CA ASP A 69 -13.88 -12.59 -12.57
C ASP A 69 -14.76 -13.06 -11.39
N LYS A 70 -14.25 -12.94 -10.16
CA LYS A 70 -14.94 -13.35 -8.93
C LYS A 70 -15.52 -12.18 -8.12
N GLY A 71 -15.11 -10.94 -8.41
CA GLY A 71 -15.50 -9.77 -7.64
C GLY A 71 -14.88 -9.72 -6.24
N GLU A 72 -13.69 -10.29 -6.06
CA GLU A 72 -13.02 -10.43 -4.76
C GLU A 72 -11.86 -9.45 -4.63
N LEU A 73 -11.65 -8.93 -3.42
CA LEU A 73 -10.53 -8.05 -3.09
C LEU A 73 -9.66 -8.72 -2.03
N TYR A 74 -8.35 -8.72 -2.27
CA TYR A 74 -7.34 -9.30 -1.41
C TYR A 74 -6.40 -8.20 -0.94
N LEU A 75 -6.01 -8.27 0.34
CA LEU A 75 -5.04 -7.37 0.95
C LEU A 75 -3.90 -8.22 1.52
N ASP A 76 -2.70 -7.99 1.01
CA ASP A 76 -1.47 -8.53 1.56
C ASP A 76 -0.68 -7.40 2.24
N VAL A 77 -0.08 -7.69 3.39
CA VAL A 77 0.73 -6.73 4.16
C VAL A 77 2.12 -7.33 4.34
N TYR A 78 3.13 -6.61 3.87
CA TYR A 78 4.54 -6.99 3.96
C TYR A 78 5.26 -6.14 4.99
N ASN A 79 6.12 -6.76 5.79
CA ASN A 79 7.07 -6.04 6.63
C ASN A 79 8.31 -5.71 5.79
N LYS A 80 8.79 -4.47 5.88
CA LYS A 80 10.09 -4.11 5.35
C LYS A 80 11.17 -4.69 6.25
N GLU A 81 11.93 -5.65 5.73
CA GLU A 81 13.02 -6.30 6.45
C GLU A 81 14.26 -5.41 6.56
N GLU A 82 14.67 -4.75 5.46
CA GLU A 82 15.85 -3.88 5.46
C GLU A 82 15.79 -2.74 4.43
N ASN A 83 16.70 -1.77 4.57
CA ASN A 83 16.95 -0.73 3.58
C ASN A 83 18.44 -0.57 3.34
N VAL A 84 18.93 -1.16 2.25
CA VAL A 84 20.35 -1.09 1.88
C VAL A 84 20.52 -0.09 0.74
N CYS A 85 21.38 0.90 0.93
CA CYS A 85 21.81 1.79 -0.14
C CYS A 85 22.84 1.06 -1.02
N ILE A 86 22.45 0.72 -2.25
CA ILE A 86 23.36 0.10 -3.23
C ILE A 86 23.85 1.20 -4.17
N LYS A 87 25.11 1.61 -4.01
CA LYS A 87 25.75 2.58 -4.91
C LYS A 87 26.10 1.90 -6.23
N VAL A 88 25.64 2.46 -7.34
CA VAL A 88 25.89 1.91 -8.68
C VAL A 88 27.16 2.48 -9.31
N ASN A 89 27.61 3.67 -8.88
CA ASN A 89 28.87 4.29 -9.29
C ASN A 89 29.59 4.88 -8.06
N GLU A 90 30.85 4.50 -7.83
CA GLU A 90 31.74 5.10 -6.80
C GLU A 90 32.88 5.95 -7.39
N ASN A 91 32.79 6.38 -8.66
CA ASN A 91 33.80 7.23 -9.27
C ASN A 91 33.18 8.43 -10.01
N GLU A 92 32.82 9.46 -9.24
CA GLU A 92 33.04 10.87 -9.60
C GLU A 92 33.73 11.56 -8.42
#